data_AF-A0A6B3GKS0-F1
#
_entry.id   AF-A0A6B3GKS0-F1
#
_cell.length_a   1.000
_cell.length_b   1.000
_cell.length_c   1.000
_cell.angle_alpha   90.00
_cell.angle_beta   90.00
_cell.angle_gamma   90.00
#
_symmetry.space_group_name_H-M   'P 1'
#
loop_
_entity.id
_entity.type
_entity.pdbx_description
1 polymer ?
#
loop_
_entity_poly.entity_id
_entity_poly.type
_entity_poly.pdbx_seq_one_letter_code
_entity_poly.pdbx_strand_id
1 'polypeptide(L)' 'FNKATKGRLVRDLLVAGARPKDPARLVETLRDLGYVVEAEAPARAGRPWSLDVVVTEIH' A
#
# COMPACT_ATOMS: atom_id res chain seq x y z
N PHE A 1 9.88 -12.12 -1.59
CA PHE A 1 8.82 -11.48 -2.41
C PHE A 1 7.61 -12.42 -2.47
N ASN A 2 6.69 -12.31 -1.49
CA ASN A 2 5.54 -13.22 -1.42
C ASN A 2 4.46 -12.76 -2.42
N LYS A 3 4.24 -13.57 -3.46
CA LYS A 3 3.20 -13.36 -4.48
C LYS A 3 1.78 -13.34 -3.86
N ALA A 4 1.57 -14.09 -2.77
CA ALA A 4 0.29 -14.17 -2.07
C ALA A 4 -0.10 -12.84 -1.41
N THR A 5 0.86 -12.09 -0.88
CA THR A 5 0.60 -10.79 -0.24
C THR A 5 0.12 -9.75 -1.25
N LYS A 6 0.77 -9.67 -2.41
CA LYS A 6 0.42 -8.67 -3.43
C LYS A 6 -0.98 -8.92 -4.00
N GLY A 7 -1.33 -10.18 -4.22
CA GLY A 7 -2.67 -10.57 -4.67
C GLY A 7 -3.75 -10.19 -3.65
N ARG A 8 -3.50 -10.43 -2.35
CA ARG A 8 -4.43 -10.05 -1.27
C ARG A 8 -4.64 -8.54 -1.19
N LEU A 9 -3.55 -7.76 -1.20
CA LEU A 9 -3.62 -6.30 -1.17
C LEU A 9 -4.45 -5.74 -2.32
N VAL A 10 -4.20 -6.19 -3.55
CA VAL A 10 -4.95 -5.74 -4.73
C VAL A 10 -6.43 -6.16 -4.63
N ARG A 11 -6.70 -7.38 -4.15
CA ARG A 11 -8.07 -7.86 -3.95
C ARG A 11 -8.81 -7.00 -2.93
N ASP A 12 -8.20 -6.67 -1.80
CA ASP A 12 -8.86 -5.92 -0.73
C ASP A 12 -9.16 -4.48 -1.17
N LEU A 13 -8.25 -3.84 -1.92
CA LEU A 13 -8.52 -2.56 -2.58
C LEU A 13 -9.74 -2.63 -3.53
N LEU A 14 -9.82 -3.69 -4.35
CA LEU A 14 -10.94 -3.88 -5.28
C LEU A 14 -12.26 -4.15 -4.54
N VAL A 15 -12.24 -4.99 -3.51
CA VAL A 15 -13.42 -5.33 -2.69
C VAL A 15 -13.94 -4.10 -1.94
N ALA A 16 -13.04 -3.26 -1.41
CA ALA A 16 -13.39 -2.00 -0.77
C ALA A 16 -13.88 -0.92 -1.75
N GLY A 17 -13.79 -1.16 -3.06
CA GLY A 17 -14.12 -0.16 -4.09
C GLY A 17 -13.18 1.06 -4.07
N ALA A 18 -12.01 0.94 -3.44
CA ALA A 18 -11.11 2.06 -3.23
C ALA A 18 -10.43 2.47 -4.54
N ARG A 19 -10.39 3.77 -4.82
CA ARG A 19 -9.77 4.35 -6.02
C ARG A 19 -8.85 5.53 -5.66
N PRO A 20 -7.79 5.30 -4.87
CA PRO A 20 -6.82 6.35 -4.56
C PRO A 20 -6.23 6.93 -5.84
N LYS A 21 -6.12 8.25 -5.90
CA LYS A 21 -5.72 8.99 -7.10
C LYS A 21 -4.26 9.43 -7.10
N ASP A 22 -3.60 9.25 -5.96
CA ASP A 22 -2.21 9.59 -5.76
C ASP A 22 -1.59 8.65 -4.70
N PRO A 23 -0.25 8.61 -4.60
CA PRO A 23 0.43 7.71 -3.66
C PRO A 23 0.11 8.01 -2.18
N ALA A 24 -0.13 9.26 -1.79
CA ALA A 24 -0.47 9.59 -0.41
C ALA A 24 -1.83 8.97 -0.03
N ARG A 25 -2.82 9.11 -0.91
CA ARG A 25 -4.14 8.46 -0.75
C ARG A 25 -4.06 6.95 -0.76
N LEU A 26 -3.15 6.37 -1.53
CA LEU A 26 -2.92 4.92 -1.51
C LEU A 26 -2.41 4.47 -0.12
N VAL A 27 -1.46 5.21 0.47
CA VAL A 27 -0.95 4.91 1.82
C VAL A 27 -2.08 5.00 2.86
N GLU A 28 -2.86 6.07 2.85
CA GLU A 28 -4.03 6.24 3.75
C GLU A 28 -5.00 5.08 3.60
N THR A 29 -5.41 4.78 2.38
CA THR A 29 -6.37 3.71 2.08
C THR A 29 -5.88 2.35 2.60
N LEU A 30 -4.60 2.03 2.39
CA LEU A 30 -4.04 0.76 2.85
C LEU A 30 -4.01 0.67 4.38
N ARG A 31 -3.73 1.77 5.08
CA ARG A 31 -3.78 1.84 6.55
C ARG A 31 -5.20 1.68 7.06
N ASP A 32 -6.18 2.31 6.41
CA ASP A 32 -7.60 2.16 6.75
C ASP A 32 -8.09 0.71 6.56
N LEU A 33 -7.53 -0.01 5.58
CA LEU A 33 -7.76 -1.44 5.37
C LEU A 33 -6.99 -2.35 6.34
N GLY A 34 -6.26 -1.79 7.31
CA GLY A 34 -5.57 -2.52 8.38
C GLY A 34 -4.16 -2.99 8.00
N TYR A 35 -3.62 -2.56 6.87
CA TYR A 35 -2.22 -2.86 6.51
C TYR A 35 -1.26 -1.93 7.27
N VAL A 36 -0.15 -2.50 7.75
CA VAL A 36 0.98 -1.71 8.24
C VAL A 36 1.79 -1.26 7.03
N VAL A 37 1.83 0.05 6.81
CA VAL A 37 2.55 0.67 5.68
C VAL A 37 3.56 1.70 6.18
N GLU A 38 4.83 1.40 5.96
CA GLU A 38 5.93 2.36 6.08
C GLU A 38 6.03 3.10 4.75
N ALA A 39 5.98 4.43 4.80
CA ALA A 39 5.94 5.24 3.59
C ALA A 39 6.85 6.46 3.72
N GLU A 40 7.63 6.71 2.67
CA GLU A 40 8.45 7.90 2.52
C GLU A 40 7.98 8.69 1.30
N ALA A 41 7.54 9.92 1.54
CA ALA A 41 7.18 10.86 0.48
C ALA A 41 8.43 11.37 -0.25
N PRO A 42 8.35 11.70 -1.54
CA PRO A 42 9.48 12.23 -2.30
C PRO A 42 9.99 13.52 -1.67
N ALA A 43 11.29 13.58 -1.39
CA ALA A 43 11.91 14.80 -0.86
C ALA A 43 11.84 15.98 -1.86
N ARG A 44 11.73 15.70 -3.17
CA ARG A 44 11.59 16.69 -4.26
C ARG A 44 10.80 16.08 -5.43
N ALA A 45 10.25 16.95 -6.28
CA ALA A 45 9.57 16.54 -7.51
C ALA A 45 10.46 15.66 -8.40
N GLY A 46 9.86 14.67 -9.07
CA GLY A 46 10.55 13.73 -9.96
C GLY A 46 11.21 12.52 -9.26
N ARG A 47 11.13 12.44 -7.92
CA ARG A 47 11.54 11.24 -7.17
C ARG A 47 10.33 10.34 -6.87
N PRO A 48 10.50 9.00 -6.88
CA PRO A 48 9.42 8.08 -6.53
C PRO A 48 9.13 8.13 -5.04
N TRP A 49 7.92 7.70 -4.67
CA TRP A 49 7.60 7.31 -3.30
C TRP A 49 8.26 5.96 -2.97
N SER A 50 8.64 5.77 -1.70
CA SER A 50 8.95 4.44 -1.17
C SER A 50 7.81 3.98 -0.28
N LEU A 51 7.25 2.80 -0.56
CA LEU A 51 6.19 2.17 0.25
C LEU A 51 6.57 0.73 0.55
N ASP A 52 6.70 0.42 1.84
CA ASP A 52 6.91 -0.92 2.35
C ASP A 52 5.65 -1.37 3.11
N VAL A 53 5.05 -2.47 2.66
CA VAL A 53 3.91 -3.09 3.33
C VAL A 53 4.44 -4.22 4.18
N VAL A 54 4.35 -4.05 5.50
CA VAL A 54 4.88 -5.00 6.48
C VAL A 54 3.90 -6.15 6.65
N VAL A 55 4.40 -7.37 6.54
CA VAL A 55 3.62 -8.59 6.76
C VAL A 55 4.30 -9.38 7.86
N THR A 56 3.64 -9.47 9.02
CA THR A 56 4.16 -10.19 10.19
C THR A 56 3.77 -11.66 10.17
N GLU A 57 2.70 -12.03 9.46
CA GLU A 57 2.24 -13.41 9.33
C GLU A 57 2.56 -13.97 7.93
N ILE A 58 3.58 -14.82 7.87
CA ILE A 58 3.95 -15.55 6.67
C ILE A 58 3.39 -16.96 6.82
N HIS A 59 2.28 -17.23 6.13
CA HIS A 59 1.69 -18.57 6.00
C HIS A 59 2.33 -19.32 4.83
#